data_AF-U5DBV6-F1
#
_entry.id   AF-U5DBV6-F1
#
_cell.length_a   1.000
_cell.length_b   1.000
_cell.length_c   1.000
_cell.angle_alpha   90.00
_cell.angle_beta   90.00
_cell.angle_gamma   90.00
#
_symmetry.space_group_name_H-M   'P 1'
#
loop_
_entity.id
_entity.type
_entity.pdbx_description
1 polymer ?
#
loop_
_entity_poly.entity_id
_entity_poly.type
_entity_poly.pdbx_seq_one_letter_code
_entity_poly.pdbx_strand_id
1 'polypeptide(L)'
;MTAKFVHIYITRSLEHHLDEAGVQDVTVKNVVLHGTTNGLRVKTFAKSNEFVKKIVFDGVVMNNMENPIMIDQNYCPHGHCSYH
;
A
#
# COMPACT_ATOMS: atom_id res chain seq x y z
N MET A 1 -14.37 13.00 13.16
CA MET A 1 -12.97 12.79 12.74
C MET A 1 -12.87 11.39 12.15
N THR A 2 -12.99 11.27 10.83
CA THR A 2 -13.03 10.00 10.09
C THR A 2 -11.61 9.69 9.64
N ALA A 3 -11.07 8.52 10.01
CA ALA A 3 -9.70 8.17 9.69
C ALA A 3 -9.50 8.03 8.18
N LYS A 4 -8.40 8.60 7.72
CA LYS A 4 -7.86 8.49 6.37
C LYS A 4 -7.20 7.11 6.25
N PHE A 5 -7.47 6.44 5.14
CA PHE A 5 -6.89 5.20 4.62
C PHE A 5 -5.46 4.90 5.10
N VAL A 6 -5.17 3.63 5.37
CA VAL A 6 -3.79 3.17 5.60
C VAL A 6 -3.20 2.75 4.27
N HIS A 7 -2.20 3.49 3.82
CA HIS A 7 -1.52 3.19 2.58
C HIS A 7 -0.03 2.91 2.80
N ILE A 8 0.43 1.78 2.27
CA ILE A 8 1.85 1.45 2.15
C ILE A 8 2.19 1.52 0.66
N TYR A 9 3.06 2.46 0.31
CA TYR A 9 3.50 2.69 -1.06
C TYR A 9 5.01 2.53 -1.14
N ILE A 10 5.46 1.77 -2.13
CA ILE A 10 6.79 1.94 -2.69
C ILE A 10 6.69 3.08 -3.71
N THR A 11 7.46 4.16 -3.54
CA THR A 11 7.39 5.37 -4.38
C THR A 11 8.58 5.46 -5.32
N ARG A 12 8.40 5.27 -6.63
CA ARG A 12 9.47 5.50 -7.60
C ARG A 12 9.83 6.99 -7.69
N SER A 13 11.04 7.35 -7.30
CA SER A 13 11.68 8.65 -7.49
C SER A 13 11.88 8.98 -8.99
N LEU A 14 11.78 10.27 -9.33
CA LEU A 14 12.08 10.79 -10.68
C LEU A 14 13.59 10.72 -10.99
N GLU A 15 14.44 10.78 -9.97
CA GLU A 15 15.84 10.41 -10.05
C GLU A 15 15.90 8.90 -9.83
N HIS A 16 16.05 8.15 -10.93
CA HIS A 16 16.20 6.70 -10.98
C HIS A 16 17.34 6.20 -10.08
N HIS A 17 17.11 6.11 -8.78
CA HIS A 17 17.91 5.30 -7.88
C HIS A 17 17.34 3.89 -7.95
N LEU A 18 18.14 2.96 -8.45
CA LEU A 18 17.82 1.53 -8.51
C LEU A 18 17.75 0.87 -7.12
N ASP A 19 17.95 1.66 -6.06
CA ASP A 19 18.11 1.26 -4.67
C ASP A 19 17.20 2.09 -3.75
N GLU A 20 15.90 2.26 -4.07
CA GLU A 20 15.01 2.77 -3.02
C GLU A 20 14.84 1.68 -1.96
N ALA A 21 14.90 2.09 -0.69
CA ALA A 21 14.84 1.14 0.40
C ALA A 21 13.43 0.52 0.46
N GLY A 22 13.35 -0.80 0.26
CA GLY A 22 12.10 -1.54 0.42
C GLY A 22 11.47 -1.31 1.80
N VAL A 23 10.14 -1.43 1.86
CA VAL A 23 9.37 -1.24 3.09
C VAL A 23 9.41 -2.51 3.94
N GLN A 24 9.81 -2.39 5.21
CA GLN A 24 9.75 -3.49 6.16
C GLN A 24 9.39 -3.05 7.57
N ASP A 25 8.97 -4.02 8.39
CA ASP A 25 8.76 -3.85 9.83
C ASP A 25 7.70 -2.77 10.16
N VAL A 26 6.63 -2.72 9.35
CA VAL A 26 5.48 -1.82 9.57
C VAL A 26 4.40 -2.55 10.35
N THR A 27 3.98 -1.98 11.48
CA THR A 27 2.83 -2.46 12.26
C THR A 27 1.74 -1.40 12.32
N VAL A 28 0.55 -1.78 11.90
CA VAL A 28 -0.67 -0.97 12.01
C VAL A 28 -1.53 -1.63 13.08
N LYS A 29 -1.71 -0.94 14.21
CA LYS A 29 -2.32 -1.53 15.40
C LYS A 29 -3.50 -0.72 15.93
N ASN A 30 -4.56 -1.42 16.34
CA ASN A 30 -5.71 -0.87 17.06
C ASN A 30 -6.41 0.29 16.34
N VAL A 31 -6.70 0.13 15.05
CA VAL A 31 -7.38 1.16 14.23
C VAL A 31 -8.77 0.72 13.82
N VAL A 32 -9.71 1.68 13.78
CA VAL A 32 -11.06 1.47 13.26
C VAL A 32 -11.22 2.26 11.96
N LEU A 33 -11.44 1.57 10.86
CA LEU A 33 -11.71 2.13 9.54
C LEU A 33 -13.21 2.00 9.28
N HIS A 34 -13.89 3.11 8.96
CA HIS A 34 -15.33 3.14 8.78
C HIS A 34 -15.75 3.98 7.57
N GLY A 35 -16.61 3.45 6.71
CA GLY A 35 -17.27 4.23 5.64
C GLY A 35 -16.31 4.68 4.52
N THR A 36 -15.23 3.92 4.31
CA THR A 36 -14.22 4.21 3.27
C THR A 36 -14.39 3.24 2.11
N THR A 37 -13.90 3.56 0.91
CA THR A 37 -13.90 2.59 -0.21
C THR A 37 -12.86 1.49 -0.01
N ASN A 38 -11.72 1.82 0.61
CA ASN A 38 -10.60 0.90 0.84
C ASN A 38 -10.15 0.97 2.30
N GLY A 39 -9.82 -0.16 2.92
CA GLY A 39 -9.30 -0.20 4.28
C GLY A 39 -7.77 -0.07 4.29
N LEU A 40 -7.11 -1.23 4.16
CA LEU A 40 -5.67 -1.38 4.09
C LEU A 40 -5.25 -1.54 2.63
N ARG A 41 -4.34 -0.70 2.15
CA ARG A 41 -3.85 -0.79 0.76
C ARG A 41 -2.34 -0.85 0.70
N VAL A 42 -1.82 -1.90 0.07
CA VAL A 42 -0.39 -2.04 -0.26
C VAL A 42 -0.24 -1.96 -1.76
N LYS A 43 0.66 -1.10 -2.26
CA LYS A 43 0.96 -1.03 -3.69
C LYS A 43 2.45 -1.09 -3.97
N THR A 44 2.83 -1.86 -4.98
CA THR A 44 4.20 -1.87 -5.54
C THR A 44 4.13 -1.58 -7.04
N PHE A 45 5.09 -0.80 -7.55
CA PHE A 45 5.19 -0.57 -8.99
C PHE A 45 5.53 -1.88 -9.71
N ALA A 46 4.91 -2.12 -10.88
CA ALA A 46 5.03 -3.37 -11.65
C ALA A 46 6.46 -3.77 -12.05
N LYS A 47 7.42 -2.84 -11.99
CA LYS A 47 8.84 -3.05 -12.32
C LYS A 47 9.79 -2.68 -11.18
N SER A 48 9.33 -2.76 -9.94
CA SER A 48 10.19 -2.54 -8.78
C SER A 48 10.96 -3.82 -8.44
N ASN A 49 12.25 -3.69 -8.16
CA ASN A 49 13.07 -4.76 -7.57
C ASN A 49 13.04 -4.71 -6.04
N GLU A 50 12.18 -3.87 -5.47
CA GLU A 50 12.12 -3.61 -4.03
C GLU A 50 11.08 -4.48 -3.34
N PHE A 51 11.17 -4.55 -2.02
CA PHE A 51 10.36 -5.46 -1.22
C PHE A 51 9.36 -4.72 -0.33
N VAL A 52 8.25 -5.41 -0.04
CA VAL A 52 7.39 -5.13 1.11
C VAL A 52 7.38 -6.39 1.97
N LYS A 53 7.92 -6.35 3.19
CA LYS A 53 7.98 -7.54 4.06
C LYS A 53 7.70 -7.21 5.53
N LYS A 54 7.26 -8.21 6.29
CA LYS A 54 6.96 -8.06 7.73
C LYS A 54 5.99 -6.91 8.02
N ILE A 55 4.87 -6.91 7.30
CA ILE A 55 3.77 -5.97 7.54
C ILE A 55 2.78 -6.66 8.47
N VAL A 56 2.46 -6.02 9.60
CA VAL A 56 1.53 -6.54 10.60
C VAL A 56 0.32 -5.62 10.71
N PHE A 57 -0.87 -6.18 10.58
CA PHE A 57 -2.13 -5.51 10.87
C PHE A 57 -2.75 -6.19 12.09
N ASP A 58 -2.79 -5.50 13.22
CA ASP A 58 -3.22 -6.05 14.52
C ASP A 58 -4.37 -5.22 15.11
N GLY A 59 -5.47 -5.86 15.53
CA GLY A 59 -6.62 -5.13 16.08
C GLY A 59 -7.24 -4.11 15.10
N VAL A 60 -7.23 -4.40 13.79
CA VAL A 60 -7.84 -3.55 12.76
C VAL A 60 -9.32 -3.90 12.59
N VAL A 61 -10.20 -2.95 12.91
CA VAL A 61 -11.66 -3.08 12.74
C VAL A 61 -12.08 -2.34 11.48
N MET A 62 -12.93 -2.98 10.67
CA MET A 62 -13.22 -2.59 9.31
C MET A 62 -14.72 -2.61 9.07
N ASN A 63 -15.35 -1.42 9.09
CA ASN A 63 -16.80 -1.27 9.09
C ASN A 63 -17.30 -0.55 7.83
N ASN A 64 -18.33 -1.10 7.19
CA ASN A 64 -19.04 -0.48 6.07
C ASN A 64 -18.09 0.02 4.96
N MET A 65 -17.40 -0.91 4.30
CA MET A 65 -16.52 -0.60 3.16
C MET A 65 -16.52 -1.66 2.08
N GLU A 66 -16.16 -1.24 0.87
CA GLU A 66 -16.13 -2.10 -0.32
C GLU A 66 -14.89 -2.99 -0.36
N ASN A 67 -13.70 -2.44 -0.08
CA ASN A 67 -12.42 -3.14 -0.26
C ASN A 67 -11.60 -3.12 1.05
N PRO A 68 -11.86 -4.03 2.01
CA PRO A 68 -11.16 -4.03 3.30
C PRO A 68 -9.65 -4.12 3.20
N ILE A 69 -9.13 -4.97 2.32
CA ILE A 69 -7.69 -5.15 2.08
C ILE A 69 -7.46 -5.23 0.58
N MET A 70 -6.53 -4.43 0.06
CA MET A 70 -6.14 -4.46 -1.35
C MET A 70 -4.61 -4.48 -1.46
N ILE A 71 -4.09 -5.48 -2.19
CA ILE A 71 -2.67 -5.60 -2.51
C ILE A 71 -2.54 -5.53 -4.02
N ASP A 72 -1.88 -4.49 -4.51
CA ASP A 72 -1.66 -4.23 -5.94
C ASP A 72 -0.16 -4.28 -6.24
N GLN A 73 0.31 -5.42 -6.75
CA GLN A 73 1.73 -5.60 -7.07
C GLN A 73 2.14 -5.02 -8.43
N ASN A 74 1.17 -4.59 -9.23
CA ASN A 74 1.36 -4.08 -10.58
C ASN A 74 0.85 -2.64 -10.68
N TYR A 75 1.12 -1.83 -9.66
CA TYR A 75 0.58 -0.48 -9.61
C TYR A 75 1.19 0.40 -10.68
N CYS A 76 0.32 0.91 -11.55
CA CYS A 76 0.67 1.82 -12.63
C CYS A 76 -0.31 3.00 -12.60
N PRO A 77 0.05 4.13 -11.98
CA PRO A 77 -0.87 5.24 -11.72
C PRO A 77 -1.45 5.88 -12.99
N HIS A 78 -0.79 5.69 -14.13
CA HIS A 78 -1.22 6.20 -15.44
C HIS A 78 -1.76 5.11 -16.37
N GLY A 79 -2.12 3.94 -15.85
CA GLY A 79 -2.75 2.85 -16.62
C GLY A 79 -1.81 2.08 -17.57
N HIS A 80 -0.62 2.62 -17.85
CA HIS A 80 0.40 1.95 -18.64
C HIS A 80 1.61 1.63 -17.76
N CYS A 81 1.80 0.35 -17.47
CA CYS A 81 3.10 -0.15 -17.06
C CYS A 81 3.97 -0.20 -18.32
N SER A 82 5.10 0.53 -18.39
CA SER A 82 5.96 0.48 -19.57
C SER A 82 6.57 -0.93 -19.71
N TYR A 83 6.01 -1.76 -20.58
CA TYR A 83 6.57 -3.04 -20.98
C TYR A 83 7.71 -2.77 -21.98
N HIS A 84 8.93 -2.81 -21.45
CA HIS A 84 10.18 -2.86 -22.21
C HIS A 84 10.96 -4.04 -21.65
#